data_AF-A0A367UE21-F1
#
_entry.id   AF-A0A367UE21-F1
#
_cell.length_a   1.000
_cell.length_b   1.000
_cell.length_c   1.000
_cell.angle_alpha   90.00
_cell.angle_beta   90.00
_cell.angle_gamma   90.00
#
_symmetry.space_group_name_H-M   'P 1'
#
loop_
_entity.id
_entity.type
_entity.pdbx_description
1 polymer ?
#
loop_
_entity_poly.entity_id
_entity_poly.type
_entity_poly.pdbx_seq_one_letter_code
_entity_poly.pdbx_strand_id
1 'polypeptide(L)'
;MQHAVRGTQSALGESNGGIPGDQQAALDDHAKATWQVVREKLRSEFGATAYRYWLDPVALIAVEAGVARLGAPTRAMRDWVTQHYLDRIQSFWHSEDENIHFVEIVVVQPANGNGQKGTPSSSASNSGPQSGNGNAHGRISGDVARLDKVVNEATGAEGSSPSYAGNAKGLVSGGRKAIGTMSDDGISAALDPRYTFDNFVIGKPNEFAYAAARRLAEAESVPFNPLFLYGGVGLGKTHLMHAIAWHIRRTQPHRTVIYLSAEKFMYRFIRALRDKNTVDFKDQFRSVDVLMVDDVQFISGKDSTQEEFFHTFNALVDQGRQIIVSADKSPSDLEDIEERLRSRLGSGLVADIHATTYELRLGILESKAERQNIELPQRVMEFLAHKITANVRELEGALNRVIAHAQLVGREISLEMVQDVLHDVLRASERRVSIEEIQKKVAEHFNIKVSDMHSARRARAVARPRQVAMYLSKQLTTHSLPEIGRKFGGRDHTTVMHAVRKIEELHVSDPSLSEDIDLLRRMLEG
;
A
#
# COMPACT_ATOMS: atom_id res chain seq x y z
N MET A 1 -17.84 31.99 -66.84
CA MET A 1 -19.29 31.75 -67.01
C MET A 1 -19.73 30.89 -65.83
N GLN A 2 -20.65 31.32 -64.94
CA GLN A 2 -22.11 31.44 -65.17
C GLN A 2 -22.70 30.07 -65.57
N HIS A 3 -23.74 29.47 -64.95
CA HIS A 3 -24.79 29.88 -63.99
C HIS A 3 -25.24 28.61 -63.18
N ALA A 4 -26.01 28.59 -62.07
CA ALA A 4 -26.64 29.61 -61.19
C ALA A 4 -26.96 28.95 -59.80
N VAL A 5 -27.77 29.61 -58.95
CA VAL A 5 -28.26 29.15 -57.63
C VAL A 5 -29.81 29.10 -57.61
N ARG A 6 -30.40 28.09 -56.96
CA ARG A 6 -31.72 28.02 -56.25
C ARG A 6 -32.10 26.55 -56.02
N GLY A 7 -32.71 26.10 -54.92
CA GLY A 7 -33.14 26.79 -53.70
C GLY A 7 -34.64 26.57 -53.39
N THR A 8 -34.97 25.54 -52.61
CA THR A 8 -36.30 25.32 -51.99
C THR A 8 -36.14 24.64 -50.61
N GLN A 9 -36.98 25.01 -49.64
CA GLN A 9 -36.86 24.65 -48.22
C GLN A 9 -37.85 23.55 -47.78
N SER A 10 -37.49 22.91 -46.66
CA SER A 10 -38.38 22.44 -45.58
C SER A 10 -39.36 21.28 -45.84
N ALA A 11 -39.13 20.14 -45.16
CA ALA A 11 -39.99 19.72 -44.04
C ALA A 11 -39.35 18.61 -43.17
N LEU A 12 -39.14 18.93 -41.89
CA LEU A 12 -39.28 18.10 -40.69
C LEU A 12 -39.02 16.58 -40.76
N GLY A 13 -38.01 16.14 -40.02
CA GLY A 13 -37.76 14.74 -39.66
C GLY A 13 -36.81 14.66 -38.46
N GLU A 14 -37.33 14.92 -37.25
CA GLU A 14 -36.57 14.74 -36.01
C GLU A 14 -36.22 13.26 -35.83
N SER A 15 -34.92 12.94 -35.82
CA SER A 15 -34.42 11.65 -35.36
C SER A 15 -33.57 11.86 -34.11
N ASN A 16 -34.11 11.40 -32.97
CA ASN A 16 -33.39 11.35 -31.71
C ASN A 16 -32.05 10.64 -31.89
N GLY A 17 -30.95 11.32 -31.54
CA GLY A 17 -29.63 10.71 -31.35
C GLY A 17 -29.61 9.84 -30.08
N GLY A 18 -30.39 8.76 -30.09
CA GLY A 18 -30.37 7.74 -29.04
C GLY A 18 -29.10 6.90 -29.17
N ILE A 19 -28.28 6.89 -28.12
CA ILE A 19 -27.16 5.96 -27.98
C ILE A 19 -27.73 4.53 -27.98
N PRO A 20 -27.30 3.63 -28.90
CA PRO A 20 -27.69 2.23 -28.83
C PRO A 20 -27.11 1.61 -27.55
N GLY A 21 -27.98 1.07 -26.69
CA GLY A 21 -27.58 0.45 -25.43
C GLY A 21 -26.85 -0.88 -25.60
N ASP A 22 -26.26 -1.35 -24.49
CA ASP A 22 -25.47 -2.57 -24.34
C ASP A 22 -25.89 -3.74 -25.28
N GLN A 23 -25.13 -3.92 -26.36
CA GLN A 23 -25.02 -5.22 -27.03
C GLN A 23 -23.78 -5.92 -26.51
N GLN A 24 -24.00 -6.76 -25.51
CA GLN A 24 -22.99 -7.68 -25.00
C GLN A 24 -22.75 -8.73 -26.09
N ALA A 25 -21.70 -8.54 -26.89
CA ALA A 25 -21.35 -9.43 -27.99
C ALA A 25 -21.21 -10.87 -27.48
N ALA A 26 -21.91 -11.81 -28.12
CA ALA A 26 -21.83 -13.21 -27.73
C ALA A 26 -20.40 -13.72 -27.95
N LEU A 27 -19.72 -14.07 -26.85
CA LEU A 27 -18.37 -14.64 -26.86
C LEU A 27 -18.28 -15.79 -27.87
N ASP A 28 -17.33 -15.72 -28.80
CA ASP A 28 -17.06 -16.81 -29.74
C ASP A 28 -16.69 -18.10 -28.98
N ASP A 29 -17.26 -19.24 -29.40
CA ASP A 29 -16.99 -20.54 -28.80
C ASP A 29 -15.54 -21.00 -29.04
N HIS A 30 -14.89 -20.55 -30.13
CA HIS A 30 -13.45 -20.76 -30.31
C HIS A 30 -12.65 -20.04 -29.23
N ALA A 31 -12.90 -18.75 -29.01
CA ALA A 31 -12.25 -17.97 -27.95
C ALA A 31 -12.47 -18.54 -26.54
N LYS A 32 -13.66 -19.07 -26.25
CA LYS A 32 -13.93 -19.79 -24.98
C LYS A 32 -13.06 -21.05 -24.84
N ALA A 33 -12.93 -21.85 -25.90
CA ALA A 33 -12.11 -23.06 -25.89
C ALA A 33 -10.63 -22.74 -25.70
N THR A 34 -10.10 -21.78 -26.46
CA THR A 34 -8.72 -21.27 -26.34
C THR A 34 -8.43 -20.77 -24.92
N TRP A 35 -9.36 -20.03 -24.29
CA TRP A 35 -9.19 -19.59 -22.91
C TRP A 35 -9.10 -20.75 -21.90
N GLN A 36 -9.84 -21.85 -22.09
CA GLN A 36 -9.71 -23.02 -21.20
C GLN A 36 -8.34 -23.71 -21.34
N VAL A 37 -7.77 -23.78 -22.56
CA VAL A 37 -6.42 -24.32 -22.78
C VAL A 37 -5.36 -23.43 -22.14
N VAL A 38 -5.46 -22.11 -22.33
CA VAL A 38 -4.58 -21.13 -21.66
C VAL A 38 -4.68 -21.24 -20.14
N ARG A 39 -5.89 -21.39 -19.58
CA ARG A 39 -6.11 -21.60 -18.14
C ARG A 39 -5.41 -22.84 -17.61
N GLU A 40 -5.49 -23.98 -18.31
CA GLU A 40 -4.82 -25.21 -17.84
C GLU A 40 -3.29 -25.11 -17.96
N LYS A 41 -2.76 -24.48 -19.03
CA LYS A 41 -1.32 -24.16 -19.13
C LYS A 41 -0.85 -23.27 -17.97
N LEU A 42 -1.59 -22.20 -17.65
CA LEU A 42 -1.32 -21.32 -16.52
C LEU A 42 -1.38 -22.07 -15.17
N ARG A 43 -2.37 -22.97 -15.00
CA ARG A 43 -2.51 -23.80 -13.80
C ARG A 43 -1.34 -24.78 -13.62
N SER A 44 -0.84 -25.33 -14.72
CA SER A 44 0.33 -26.21 -14.75
C SER A 44 1.62 -25.46 -14.38
N GLU A 45 1.85 -24.28 -14.97
CA GLU A 45 3.07 -23.49 -14.75
C GLU A 45 3.11 -22.82 -13.36
N PHE A 46 2.04 -22.14 -12.95
CA PHE A 46 2.00 -21.37 -11.70
C PHE A 46 1.50 -22.19 -10.49
N GLY A 47 0.94 -23.37 -10.74
CA GLY A 47 0.40 -24.27 -9.73
C GLY A 47 -0.99 -23.88 -9.23
N ALA A 48 -1.71 -24.87 -8.71
CA ALA A 48 -3.13 -24.75 -8.37
C ALA A 48 -3.46 -23.61 -7.38
N THR A 49 -2.54 -23.24 -6.47
CA THR A 49 -2.78 -22.18 -5.47
C THR A 49 -2.70 -20.78 -6.09
N ALA A 50 -1.63 -20.46 -6.83
CA ALA A 50 -1.51 -19.17 -7.49
C ALA A 50 -2.63 -18.97 -8.52
N TYR A 51 -2.93 -20.04 -9.27
CA TYR A 51 -4.08 -20.09 -10.17
C TYR A 51 -5.39 -19.77 -9.43
N ARG A 52 -5.73 -20.51 -8.36
CA ARG A 52 -7.00 -20.33 -7.62
C ARG A 52 -7.21 -18.92 -7.07
N TYR A 53 -6.16 -18.23 -6.63
CA TYR A 53 -6.30 -16.90 -6.01
C TYR A 53 -6.19 -15.73 -6.99
N TRP A 54 -5.45 -15.88 -8.10
CA TRP A 54 -5.13 -14.76 -9.00
C TRP A 54 -5.61 -14.93 -10.45
N LEU A 55 -5.81 -16.16 -10.93
CA LEU A 55 -6.15 -16.44 -12.33
C LEU A 55 -7.52 -17.08 -12.51
N ASP A 56 -8.00 -17.86 -11.55
CA ASP A 56 -9.35 -18.42 -11.54
C ASP A 56 -10.45 -17.33 -11.45
N PRO A 57 -10.29 -16.23 -10.67
CA PRO A 57 -11.24 -15.11 -10.67
C PRO A 57 -11.20 -14.24 -11.93
N VAL A 58 -10.26 -14.48 -12.85
CA VAL A 58 -10.13 -13.72 -14.10
C VAL A 58 -10.97 -14.40 -15.19
N ALA A 59 -11.92 -13.65 -15.75
CA ALA A 59 -12.86 -14.15 -16.76
C ALA A 59 -12.59 -13.53 -18.13
N LEU A 60 -12.80 -14.29 -19.21
CA LEU A 60 -12.84 -13.72 -20.56
C LEU A 60 -14.13 -12.92 -20.75
N ILE A 61 -14.00 -11.66 -21.16
CA ILE A 61 -15.13 -10.73 -21.40
C ILE A 61 -15.51 -10.73 -22.87
N ALA A 62 -14.53 -10.54 -23.75
CA ALA A 62 -14.69 -10.39 -25.19
C ALA A 62 -13.37 -10.70 -25.91
N VAL A 63 -13.46 -11.08 -27.19
CA VAL A 63 -12.34 -11.06 -28.13
C VAL A 63 -12.80 -10.27 -29.35
N GLU A 64 -12.11 -9.17 -29.64
CA GLU A 64 -12.48 -8.23 -30.71
C GLU A 64 -11.21 -7.76 -31.42
N ALA A 65 -11.19 -7.77 -32.76
CA ALA A 65 -10.11 -7.22 -33.58
C ALA A 65 -8.68 -7.66 -33.17
N GLY A 66 -8.49 -8.92 -32.77
CA GLY A 66 -7.19 -9.47 -32.34
C GLY A 66 -6.78 -9.14 -30.91
N VAL A 67 -7.69 -8.57 -30.10
CA VAL A 67 -7.48 -8.27 -28.67
C VAL A 67 -8.41 -9.12 -27.80
N ALA A 68 -7.84 -9.89 -26.88
CA ALA A 68 -8.59 -10.61 -25.85
C ALA A 68 -8.71 -9.77 -24.58
N ARG A 69 -9.95 -9.45 -24.16
CA ARG A 69 -10.22 -8.68 -22.93
C ARG A 69 -10.56 -9.59 -21.76
N LEU A 70 -9.74 -9.53 -20.72
CA LEU A 70 -9.91 -10.26 -19.47
C LEU A 70 -10.41 -9.34 -18.34
N GLY A 71 -11.33 -9.84 -17.53
CA GLY A 71 -11.93 -9.12 -16.41
C GLY A 71 -11.42 -9.59 -15.06
N ALA A 72 -10.79 -8.69 -14.32
CA ALA A 72 -10.42 -8.90 -12.92
C ALA A 72 -11.48 -8.26 -11.97
N PRO A 73 -11.85 -8.89 -10.84
CA PRO A 73 -12.91 -8.39 -9.95
C PRO A 73 -12.59 -7.08 -9.21
N THR A 74 -11.30 -6.76 -9.05
CA THR A 74 -10.85 -5.55 -8.35
C THR A 74 -9.68 -4.89 -9.08
N ARG A 75 -9.48 -3.59 -8.86
CA ARG A 75 -8.33 -2.86 -9.42
C ARG A 75 -6.99 -3.41 -8.93
N ALA A 76 -6.90 -3.78 -7.64
CA ALA A 76 -5.70 -4.42 -7.10
C ALA A 76 -5.40 -5.76 -7.78
N MET A 77 -6.42 -6.59 -8.03
CA MET A 77 -6.24 -7.85 -8.75
C MET A 77 -5.88 -7.64 -10.23
N ARG A 78 -6.47 -6.65 -10.92
CA ARG A 78 -6.04 -6.25 -12.26
C ARG A 78 -4.56 -5.89 -12.25
N ASP A 79 -4.16 -4.97 -11.38
CA ASP A 79 -2.79 -4.43 -11.37
C ASP A 79 -1.77 -5.54 -11.05
N TRP A 80 -2.10 -6.43 -10.11
CA TRP A 80 -1.30 -7.62 -9.80
C TRP A 80 -1.22 -8.62 -10.96
N VAL A 81 -2.34 -8.95 -11.62
CA VAL A 81 -2.33 -9.93 -12.71
C VAL A 81 -1.61 -9.37 -13.94
N THR A 82 -1.81 -8.08 -14.24
CA THR A 82 -1.06 -7.34 -15.25
C THR A 82 0.45 -7.38 -14.97
N GLN A 83 0.87 -7.13 -13.72
CA GLN A 83 2.29 -7.08 -13.38
C GLN A 83 2.99 -8.45 -13.36
N HIS A 84 2.28 -9.53 -13.01
CA HIS A 84 2.91 -10.82 -12.73
C HIS A 84 2.61 -11.95 -13.73
N TYR A 85 1.52 -11.85 -14.49
CA TYR A 85 1.09 -12.94 -15.38
C TYR A 85 0.79 -12.52 -16.81
N LEU A 86 0.68 -11.22 -17.13
CA LEU A 86 0.30 -10.74 -18.47
C LEU A 86 1.16 -11.34 -19.59
N ASP A 87 2.49 -11.29 -19.46
CA ASP A 87 3.42 -11.78 -20.47
C ASP A 87 3.23 -13.28 -20.77
N ARG A 88 2.93 -14.09 -19.74
CA ARG A 88 2.66 -15.53 -19.91
C ARG A 88 1.24 -15.82 -20.38
N ILE A 89 0.25 -15.03 -19.98
CA ILE A 89 -1.11 -15.09 -20.54
C ILE A 89 -1.06 -14.77 -22.04
N GLN A 90 -0.38 -13.69 -22.45
CA GLN A 90 -0.18 -13.31 -23.86
C GLN A 90 0.60 -14.38 -24.62
N SER A 91 1.73 -14.85 -24.08
CA SER A 91 2.55 -15.90 -24.70
C SER A 91 1.77 -17.21 -24.92
N PHE A 92 0.95 -17.63 -23.95
CA PHE A 92 0.11 -18.82 -24.11
C PHE A 92 -1.05 -18.60 -25.07
N TRP A 93 -1.67 -17.42 -25.06
CA TRP A 93 -2.76 -17.11 -25.99
C TRP A 93 -2.27 -17.14 -27.44
N HIS A 94 -1.17 -16.46 -27.71
CA HIS A 94 -0.57 -16.41 -29.05
C HIS A 94 -0.06 -17.79 -29.52
N SER A 95 0.25 -18.71 -28.59
CA SER A 95 0.61 -20.11 -28.93
C SER A 95 -0.59 -20.99 -29.32
N GLU A 96 -1.82 -20.54 -29.09
CA GLU A 96 -3.06 -21.27 -29.39
C GLU A 96 -3.88 -20.60 -30.51
N ASP A 97 -3.83 -19.27 -30.62
CA ASP A 97 -4.47 -18.50 -31.69
C ASP A 97 -3.55 -17.35 -32.14
N GLU A 98 -2.94 -17.52 -33.33
CA GLU A 98 -2.02 -16.53 -33.93
C GLU A 98 -2.72 -15.21 -34.28
N ASN A 99 -4.05 -15.19 -34.42
CA ASN A 99 -4.84 -13.99 -34.75
C ASN A 99 -5.00 -13.05 -33.55
N ILE A 100 -4.63 -13.48 -32.35
CA ILE A 100 -4.70 -12.68 -31.13
C ILE A 100 -3.29 -12.17 -30.81
N HIS A 101 -3.16 -10.85 -30.93
CA HIS A 101 -1.89 -10.13 -30.83
C HIS A 101 -1.74 -9.39 -29.50
N PHE A 102 -2.83 -9.21 -28.75
CA PHE A 102 -2.81 -8.51 -27.48
C PHE A 102 -3.82 -9.08 -26.47
N VAL A 103 -3.44 -9.07 -25.20
CA VAL A 103 -4.36 -9.33 -24.08
C VAL A 103 -4.44 -8.07 -23.24
N GLU A 104 -5.66 -7.60 -22.98
CA GLU A 104 -5.98 -6.45 -22.14
C GLU A 104 -6.67 -6.94 -20.86
N ILE A 105 -6.26 -6.46 -19.68
CA ILE A 105 -6.92 -6.79 -18.41
C ILE A 105 -7.61 -5.55 -17.85
N VAL A 106 -8.93 -5.60 -17.74
CA VAL A 106 -9.79 -4.52 -17.22
C VAL A 106 -10.42 -4.92 -15.89
N VAL A 107 -10.93 -3.93 -15.14
CA VAL A 107 -11.70 -4.19 -13.91
C VAL A 107 -13.17 -4.37 -14.28
N VAL A 108 -13.76 -5.51 -13.90
CA VAL A 108 -15.20 -5.76 -14.05
C VAL A 108 -15.81 -5.94 -12.67
N GLN A 109 -16.79 -5.09 -12.33
CA GLN A 109 -17.60 -5.33 -11.14
C GLN A 109 -18.46 -6.58 -11.36
N PRO A 110 -18.55 -7.52 -10.41
CA PRO A 110 -19.38 -8.70 -10.58
C PRO A 110 -20.84 -8.27 -10.79
N ALA A 111 -21.40 -8.63 -11.96
CA ALA A 111 -22.83 -8.44 -12.21
C ALA A 111 -23.63 -9.27 -11.19
N ASN A 112 -24.67 -8.67 -10.61
CA ASN A 112 -25.53 -9.32 -9.60
C ASN A 112 -26.28 -10.52 -10.20
N GLY A 113 -25.68 -11.71 -10.11
CA GLY A 113 -26.27 -12.98 -10.51
C GLY A 113 -27.03 -13.66 -9.37
N ASN A 114 -28.35 -13.73 -9.48
CA ASN A 114 -29.20 -14.50 -8.57
C ASN A 114 -28.84 -15.99 -8.58
N GLY A 115 -28.65 -16.59 -7.39
CA GLY A 115 -28.39 -18.02 -7.24
C GLY A 115 -28.68 -18.51 -5.83
N GLN A 116 -29.93 -18.90 -5.55
CA GLN A 116 -30.35 -19.40 -4.24
C GLN A 116 -29.68 -20.74 -3.88
N LYS A 117 -29.10 -20.80 -2.67
CA LYS A 117 -29.02 -21.95 -1.75
C LYS A 117 -28.41 -21.42 -0.43
N GLY A 118 -29.05 -21.42 0.73
CA GLY A 118 -30.37 -21.93 1.09
C GLY A 118 -30.33 -22.62 2.46
N THR A 119 -30.33 -21.85 3.55
CA THR A 119 -30.57 -22.34 4.92
C THR A 119 -31.18 -21.23 5.80
N PRO A 120 -31.97 -21.56 6.84
CA PRO A 120 -33.02 -20.67 7.33
C PRO A 120 -32.68 -19.81 8.57
N SER A 121 -33.18 -18.58 8.55
CA SER A 121 -33.98 -17.93 9.61
C SER A 121 -33.89 -18.45 11.07
N SER A 122 -33.31 -17.63 11.95
CA SER A 122 -33.89 -17.23 13.24
C SER A 122 -33.26 -15.89 13.69
N SER A 123 -33.93 -14.76 13.49
CA SER A 123 -34.87 -14.12 14.43
C SER A 123 -34.24 -13.52 15.70
N ALA A 124 -33.73 -12.29 15.54
CA ALA A 124 -33.74 -11.10 16.41
C ALA A 124 -33.99 -11.14 17.95
N SER A 125 -33.49 -10.06 18.58
CA SER A 125 -33.88 -9.40 19.85
C SER A 125 -33.65 -10.16 21.17
N ASN A 126 -32.60 -9.85 21.96
CA ASN A 126 -32.31 -8.61 22.70
C ASN A 126 -33.28 -8.30 23.87
N SER A 127 -32.83 -8.56 25.10
CA SER A 127 -33.24 -7.84 26.33
C SER A 127 -32.19 -8.03 27.45
N GLY A 128 -31.83 -6.94 28.14
CA GLY A 128 -31.11 -7.00 29.43
C GLY A 128 -32.06 -7.25 30.62
N PRO A 129 -31.68 -6.98 31.90
CA PRO A 129 -30.62 -6.05 32.32
C PRO A 129 -29.80 -6.42 33.60
N GLN A 130 -28.89 -5.52 33.99
CA GLN A 130 -28.46 -5.15 35.36
C GLN A 130 -27.79 -6.14 36.36
N SER A 131 -26.60 -5.68 36.82
CA SER A 131 -26.18 -5.50 38.24
C SER A 131 -25.99 -6.70 39.20
N GLY A 132 -24.87 -6.72 39.93
CA GLY A 132 -24.81 -7.33 41.28
C GLY A 132 -23.52 -8.06 41.67
N ASN A 133 -22.72 -7.41 42.53
CA ASN A 133 -21.82 -7.95 43.58
C ASN A 133 -21.62 -9.47 43.79
N GLY A 134 -20.37 -9.86 44.12
CA GLY A 134 -20.14 -10.64 45.36
C GLY A 134 -19.27 -11.91 45.29
N ASN A 135 -18.08 -11.83 45.93
CA ASN A 135 -17.35 -12.87 46.67
C ASN A 135 -17.36 -14.37 46.25
N ALA A 136 -16.19 -14.81 45.76
CA ALA A 136 -15.20 -15.66 46.46
C ALA A 136 -15.50 -17.14 46.88
N HIS A 137 -14.41 -17.93 46.85
CA HIS A 137 -14.17 -19.30 47.37
C HIS A 137 -14.67 -20.50 46.53
N GLY A 138 -13.79 -21.52 46.33
CA GLY A 138 -14.21 -22.77 45.66
C GLY A 138 -13.13 -23.67 45.01
N ARG A 139 -11.98 -23.89 45.66
CA ARG A 139 -10.93 -24.90 45.31
C ARG A 139 -11.46 -26.29 44.85
N ILE A 140 -10.85 -26.89 43.80
CA ILE A 140 -10.19 -28.24 43.72
C ILE A 140 -10.25 -28.93 42.33
N SER A 141 -9.09 -29.45 41.91
CA SER A 141 -8.72 -30.54 40.97
C SER A 141 -9.54 -30.91 39.71
N GLY A 142 -8.81 -31.26 38.64
CA GLY A 142 -9.34 -32.07 37.52
C GLY A 142 -8.43 -32.19 36.29
N ASP A 143 -7.56 -33.21 36.29
CA ASP A 143 -7.04 -33.97 35.15
C ASP A 143 -6.27 -33.31 33.98
N VAL A 144 -4.99 -33.71 33.94
CA VAL A 144 -4.07 -33.70 32.80
C VAL A 144 -4.41 -34.85 31.83
N ALA A 145 -3.96 -34.71 30.58
CA ALA A 145 -3.82 -35.74 29.53
C ALA A 145 -5.03 -36.07 28.64
N ARG A 146 -4.91 -35.67 27.36
CA ARG A 146 -5.23 -36.49 26.17
C ARG A 146 -4.80 -35.77 24.89
N LEU A 147 -3.76 -36.30 24.21
CA LEU A 147 -3.75 -36.68 22.77
C LEU A 147 -2.31 -36.84 22.25
N ASP A 148 -1.69 -37.96 22.63
CA ASP A 148 -0.52 -38.54 21.96
C ASP A 148 -0.80 -40.02 21.69
N LYS A 149 -1.11 -40.38 20.42
CA LYS A 149 -0.84 -41.68 19.78
C LYS A 149 -1.35 -41.72 18.34
N VAL A 150 -0.91 -42.75 17.59
CA VAL A 150 -1.24 -43.08 16.18
C VAL A 150 -0.37 -42.29 15.18
N VAL A 151 0.69 -42.82 14.55
CA VAL A 151 1.27 -44.19 14.51
C VAL A 151 2.80 -44.09 14.40
N ASN A 152 3.54 -45.02 15.01
CA ASN A 152 4.87 -45.39 14.53
C ASN A 152 5.16 -46.86 14.89
N GLU A 153 5.15 -47.79 13.92
CA GLU A 153 5.66 -49.16 14.10
C GLU A 153 5.85 -49.90 12.76
N ALA A 154 7.12 -50.08 12.39
CA ALA A 154 7.71 -51.13 11.52
C ALA A 154 9.17 -50.70 11.26
N THR A 155 10.12 -50.99 12.16
CA THR A 155 11.04 -52.15 12.08
C THR A 155 11.63 -52.37 10.68
N GLY A 156 12.95 -52.42 10.46
CA GLY A 156 14.09 -52.49 11.37
C GLY A 156 14.97 -53.70 11.04
N ALA A 157 16.15 -53.48 10.45
CA ALA A 157 17.18 -54.50 10.24
C ALA A 157 18.57 -53.84 10.07
N GLU A 158 19.60 -54.56 10.48
CA GLU A 158 20.99 -54.09 10.62
C GLU A 158 21.82 -54.22 9.33
N GLY A 159 22.99 -53.57 9.25
CA GLY A 159 24.03 -54.00 8.30
C GLY A 159 25.03 -52.96 7.81
N SER A 160 26.18 -52.90 8.50
CA SER A 160 27.54 -52.77 7.91
C SER A 160 27.94 -51.55 7.06
N SER A 161 28.99 -50.86 7.53
CA SER A 161 29.85 -50.00 6.71
C SER A 161 30.48 -50.74 5.51
N PRO A 162 30.98 -50.02 4.51
CA PRO A 162 32.44 -49.91 4.46
C PRO A 162 32.98 -48.51 4.14
N SER A 163 34.17 -48.25 4.66
CA SER A 163 35.04 -47.15 4.26
C SER A 163 35.66 -47.41 2.88
N TYR A 164 35.94 -46.35 2.13
CA TYR A 164 37.08 -46.32 1.21
C TYR A 164 37.75 -44.95 1.21
N ALA A 165 39.02 -44.92 1.60
CA ALA A 165 39.93 -43.81 1.38
C ALA A 165 40.82 -44.13 0.18
N GLY A 166 41.20 -43.14 -0.62
CA GLY A 166 42.07 -43.37 -1.77
C GLY A 166 42.39 -42.13 -2.61
N ASN A 167 43.47 -41.44 -2.23
CA ASN A 167 44.53 -40.85 -3.07
C ASN A 167 44.33 -40.73 -4.61
N ALA A 168 44.94 -39.77 -5.32
CA ALA A 168 45.71 -38.55 -4.99
C ALA A 168 46.18 -37.89 -6.32
N LYS A 169 46.85 -36.73 -6.21
CA LYS A 169 47.57 -35.98 -7.28
C LYS A 169 46.65 -35.21 -8.26
N GLY A 170 46.91 -33.96 -8.64
CA GLY A 170 47.98 -33.04 -8.24
C GLY A 170 48.72 -32.45 -9.45
N LEU A 171 48.51 -31.16 -9.73
CA LEU A 171 49.34 -30.32 -10.61
C LEU A 171 49.20 -28.84 -10.21
N VAL A 172 50.21 -28.03 -10.55
CA VAL A 172 50.59 -26.84 -9.76
C VAL A 172 50.72 -25.58 -10.63
N SER A 173 50.51 -24.42 -9.99
CA SER A 173 51.09 -23.08 -10.28
C SER A 173 50.25 -22.05 -11.07
N GLY A 174 50.30 -20.79 -10.57
CA GLY A 174 49.93 -19.54 -11.27
C GLY A 174 48.44 -19.20 -11.29
N GLY A 175 47.90 -18.16 -10.64
CA GLY A 175 48.51 -17.21 -9.68
C GLY A 175 48.31 -15.74 -10.03
N ARG A 176 47.08 -15.19 -9.87
CA ARG A 176 46.84 -13.82 -9.31
C ARG A 176 45.35 -13.45 -9.17
N LYS A 177 45.00 -13.01 -7.94
CA LYS A 177 43.85 -12.19 -7.51
C LYS A 177 42.44 -12.62 -7.91
N ALA A 178 41.80 -13.31 -6.96
CA ALA A 178 40.35 -13.34 -6.85
C ALA A 178 39.79 -11.93 -6.59
N ILE A 179 38.83 -11.50 -7.41
CA ILE A 179 37.72 -10.67 -6.95
C ILE A 179 36.61 -11.68 -6.66
N GLY A 180 36.31 -11.89 -5.38
CA GLY A 180 35.28 -12.84 -4.96
C GLY A 180 33.91 -12.34 -5.36
N THR A 181 33.37 -12.87 -6.46
CA THR A 181 31.94 -12.81 -6.77
C THR A 181 31.18 -13.52 -5.66
N MET A 182 30.57 -12.78 -4.75
CA MET A 182 29.53 -13.35 -3.88
C MET A 182 28.38 -13.84 -4.76
N SER A 183 27.86 -15.03 -4.46
CA SER A 183 26.77 -15.65 -5.21
C SER A 183 25.49 -14.82 -5.12
N ASP A 184 25.00 -14.36 -6.26
CA ASP A 184 23.66 -13.79 -6.37
C ASP A 184 22.63 -14.92 -6.48
N ASP A 185 22.34 -15.59 -5.37
CA ASP A 185 21.30 -16.63 -5.28
C ASP A 185 19.87 -16.04 -5.30
N GLY A 186 19.72 -14.76 -5.68
CA GLY A 186 18.44 -14.03 -5.76
C GLY A 186 17.70 -13.89 -4.42
N ILE A 187 18.38 -14.18 -3.29
CA ILE A 187 17.80 -14.19 -1.94
C ILE A 187 17.52 -12.77 -1.48
N SER A 188 18.56 -11.94 -1.42
CA SER A 188 18.41 -10.48 -1.27
C SER A 188 17.57 -9.93 -2.43
N ALA A 189 16.70 -8.98 -2.16
CA ALA A 189 16.25 -8.05 -3.20
C ALA A 189 17.43 -7.18 -3.64
N ALA A 190 17.38 -6.71 -4.89
CA ALA A 190 18.35 -5.75 -5.40
C ALA A 190 18.25 -4.43 -4.62
N LEU A 191 19.39 -3.89 -4.21
CA LEU A 191 19.44 -2.57 -3.59
C LEU A 191 19.45 -1.52 -4.69
N ASP A 192 18.54 -0.54 -4.60
CA ASP A 192 18.57 0.65 -5.46
C ASP A 192 19.86 1.46 -5.17
N PRO A 193 20.74 1.71 -6.16
CA PRO A 193 21.99 2.45 -5.96
C PRO A 193 21.78 3.93 -5.62
N ARG A 194 20.56 4.46 -5.81
CA ARG A 194 20.21 5.85 -5.45
C ARG A 194 19.94 6.00 -3.96
N TYR A 195 19.57 4.93 -3.25
CA TYR A 195 19.22 4.98 -1.83
C TYR A 195 20.44 4.82 -0.93
N THR A 196 21.27 5.85 -0.86
CA THR A 196 22.45 5.96 0.03
C THR A 196 22.23 7.04 1.09
N PHE A 197 23.02 7.03 2.17
CA PHE A 197 22.96 8.09 3.20
C PHE A 197 23.26 9.47 2.60
N ASP A 198 24.27 9.55 1.73
CA ASP A 198 24.69 10.77 1.05
C ASP A 198 23.56 11.37 0.18
N ASN A 199 22.61 10.53 -0.24
CA ASN A 199 21.44 10.88 -1.04
C ASN A 199 20.17 11.18 -0.21
N PHE A 200 20.19 11.00 1.11
CA PHE A 200 19.06 11.17 2.01
C PHE A 200 19.04 12.59 2.61
N VAL A 201 17.99 13.37 2.33
CA VAL A 201 17.85 14.72 2.88
C VAL A 201 17.31 14.65 4.30
N ILE A 202 18.07 15.24 5.24
CA ILE A 202 17.78 15.23 6.67
C ILE A 202 16.96 16.48 7.03
N GLY A 203 15.96 16.30 7.88
CA GLY A 203 15.27 17.38 8.55
C GLY A 203 14.61 16.86 9.84
N LYS A 204 14.11 17.78 10.68
CA LYS A 204 13.51 17.45 11.98
C LYS A 204 12.51 16.26 11.97
N PRO A 205 11.68 16.04 10.93
CA PRO A 205 10.80 14.85 10.83
C PRO A 205 11.48 13.48 10.73
N ASN A 206 12.74 13.41 10.29
CA ASN A 206 13.45 12.16 9.99
C ASN A 206 14.85 12.06 10.64
N GLU A 207 15.30 13.12 11.34
CA GLU A 207 16.60 13.26 11.96
C GLU A 207 16.94 12.10 12.92
N PHE A 208 16.00 11.71 13.79
CA PHE A 208 16.22 10.63 14.75
C PHE A 208 16.38 9.26 14.07
N ALA A 209 15.51 8.94 13.10
CA ALA A 209 15.61 7.71 12.31
C ALA A 209 16.89 7.67 11.46
N TYR A 210 17.31 8.80 10.89
CA TYR A 210 18.59 8.90 10.19
C TYR A 210 19.78 8.68 11.13
N ALA A 211 19.81 9.32 12.31
CA ALA A 211 20.89 9.16 13.28
C ALA A 211 20.97 7.72 13.82
N ALA A 212 19.82 7.07 14.07
CA ALA A 212 19.73 5.66 14.44
C ALA A 212 20.28 4.75 13.34
N ALA A 213 19.82 4.93 12.09
CA ALA A 213 20.27 4.18 10.93
C ALA A 213 21.79 4.34 10.72
N ARG A 214 22.30 5.56 10.81
CA ARG A 214 23.73 5.87 10.63
C ARG A 214 24.60 5.23 11.71
N ARG A 215 24.22 5.40 12.98
CA ARG A 215 24.92 4.78 14.13
C ARG A 215 24.97 3.26 14.04
N LEU A 216 23.89 2.62 13.58
CA LEU A 216 23.86 1.17 13.38
C LEU A 216 24.78 0.75 12.23
N ALA A 217 24.77 1.47 11.11
CA ALA A 217 25.57 1.14 9.93
C ALA A 217 27.09 1.30 10.15
N GLU A 218 27.48 2.23 11.02
CA GLU A 218 28.89 2.50 11.37
C GLU A 218 29.42 1.65 12.52
N ALA A 219 28.57 0.92 13.25
CA ALA A 219 28.99 0.13 14.41
C ALA A 219 29.68 -1.19 14.01
N GLU A 220 30.72 -1.56 14.75
CA GLU A 220 31.41 -2.85 14.63
C GLU A 220 30.65 -3.99 15.33
N SER A 221 29.87 -3.66 16.37
CA SER A 221 29.00 -4.57 17.12
C SER A 221 27.56 -4.05 17.13
N VAL A 222 26.58 -4.93 17.38
CA VAL A 222 25.15 -4.59 17.40
C VAL A 222 24.85 -3.60 18.54
N PRO A 223 24.49 -2.33 18.26
CA PRO A 223 24.31 -1.33 19.30
C PRO A 223 22.92 -1.40 19.96
N PHE A 224 21.93 -1.93 19.23
CA PHE A 224 20.56 -2.18 19.64
C PHE A 224 19.95 -3.19 18.65
N ASN A 225 19.03 -4.04 19.13
CA ASN A 225 18.42 -5.09 18.32
C ASN A 225 16.95 -5.31 18.72
N PRO A 226 15.99 -5.22 17.79
CA PRO A 226 16.14 -4.77 16.40
C PRO A 226 16.30 -3.25 16.29
N LEU A 227 16.57 -2.74 15.08
CA LEU A 227 16.15 -1.40 14.69
C LEU A 227 14.77 -1.51 14.02
N PHE A 228 13.77 -0.81 14.54
CA PHE A 228 12.42 -0.77 13.98
C PHE A 228 12.11 0.63 13.44
N LEU A 229 12.03 0.76 12.11
CA LEU A 229 11.74 2.01 11.42
C LEU A 229 10.26 2.08 11.02
N TYR A 230 9.51 3.08 11.48
CA TYR A 230 8.08 3.17 11.12
C TYR A 230 7.61 4.57 10.73
N GLY A 231 6.43 4.62 10.13
CA GLY A 231 5.82 5.84 9.60
C GLY A 231 5.11 5.59 8.28
N GLY A 232 4.35 6.58 7.83
CA GLY A 232 3.52 6.49 6.62
C GLY A 232 4.26 6.13 5.32
N VAL A 233 3.47 5.95 4.26
CA VAL A 233 4.00 5.64 2.92
C VAL A 233 4.89 6.76 2.40
N GLY A 234 5.97 6.40 1.71
CA GLY A 234 6.83 7.37 1.02
C GLY A 234 7.54 8.39 1.92
N LEU A 235 7.84 8.05 3.18
CA LEU A 235 8.59 8.93 4.09
C LEU A 235 10.11 8.64 4.17
N GLY A 236 10.58 7.55 3.54
CA GLY A 236 12.02 7.24 3.44
C GLY A 236 12.50 5.98 4.17
N LYS A 237 11.61 5.17 4.76
CA LYS A 237 11.95 3.89 5.43
C LYS A 237 12.87 3.00 4.58
N THR A 238 12.40 2.60 3.40
CA THR A 238 13.15 1.80 2.42
C THR A 238 14.46 2.47 2.00
N HIS A 239 14.50 3.81 1.89
CA HIS A 239 15.75 4.53 1.57
C HIS A 239 16.78 4.34 2.69
N LEU A 240 16.39 4.55 3.97
CA LEU A 240 17.29 4.32 5.10
C LEU A 240 17.74 2.86 5.18
N MET A 241 16.86 1.90 4.92
CA MET A 241 17.22 0.47 4.88
C MET A 241 18.27 0.17 3.81
N HIS A 242 18.08 0.65 2.59
CA HIS A 242 19.07 0.50 1.52
C HIS A 242 20.37 1.25 1.84
N ALA A 243 20.30 2.43 2.47
CA ALA A 243 21.47 3.22 2.85
C ALA A 243 22.34 2.50 3.88
N ILE A 244 21.72 1.86 4.89
CA ILE A 244 22.41 0.97 5.84
C ILE A 244 23.08 -0.19 5.09
N ALA A 245 22.31 -0.89 4.23
CA ALA A 245 22.82 -2.06 3.51
C ALA A 245 24.02 -1.72 2.59
N TRP A 246 23.94 -0.61 1.86
CA TRP A 246 25.04 -0.10 1.03
C TRP A 246 26.26 0.32 1.87
N HIS A 247 26.03 0.98 3.01
CA HIS A 247 27.13 1.39 3.89
C HIS A 247 27.86 0.16 4.42
N ILE A 248 27.16 -0.82 5.00
CA ILE A 248 27.75 -2.05 5.54
C ILE A 248 28.48 -2.84 4.44
N ARG A 249 27.88 -3.00 3.24
CA ARG A 249 28.55 -3.66 2.11
C ARG A 249 29.84 -2.95 1.65
N ARG A 250 29.92 -1.62 1.82
CA ARG A 250 31.10 -0.81 1.46
C ARG A 250 32.20 -0.83 2.53
N THR A 251 31.83 -0.74 3.82
CA THR A 251 32.80 -0.61 4.93
C THR A 251 33.15 -1.94 5.59
N GLN A 252 32.23 -2.90 5.58
CA GLN A 252 32.34 -4.21 6.23
C GLN A 252 32.00 -5.33 5.21
N PRO A 253 32.72 -5.44 4.07
CA PRO A 253 32.36 -6.30 2.94
C PRO A 253 32.41 -7.82 3.23
N HIS A 254 32.92 -8.22 4.40
CA HIS A 254 32.88 -9.59 4.89
C HIS A 254 31.53 -9.96 5.53
N ARG A 255 30.69 -8.97 5.88
CA ARG A 255 29.38 -9.20 6.48
C ARG A 255 28.34 -9.54 5.42
N THR A 256 27.62 -10.62 5.67
CA THR A 256 26.48 -11.07 4.89
C THR A 256 25.25 -10.23 5.23
N VAL A 257 24.76 -9.46 4.26
CA VAL A 257 23.60 -8.56 4.41
C VAL A 257 22.48 -8.99 3.47
N ILE A 258 21.38 -9.49 4.04
CA ILE A 258 20.15 -9.81 3.29
C ILE A 258 19.10 -8.73 3.54
N TYR A 259 18.57 -8.18 2.45
CA TYR A 259 17.42 -7.29 2.45
C TYR A 259 16.28 -7.89 1.63
N LEU A 260 15.05 -7.90 2.17
CA LEU A 260 13.85 -8.33 1.46
C LEU A 260 12.57 -7.71 2.06
N SER A 261 11.46 -7.72 1.33
CA SER A 261 10.14 -7.42 1.93
C SER A 261 9.62 -8.61 2.74
N ALA A 262 8.77 -8.35 3.73
CA ALA A 262 8.09 -9.39 4.51
C ALA A 262 7.23 -10.32 3.61
N GLU A 263 6.68 -9.80 2.52
CA GLU A 263 6.01 -10.60 1.49
C GLU A 263 6.99 -11.56 0.77
N LYS A 264 8.19 -11.12 0.40
CA LYS A 264 9.22 -12.00 -0.20
C LYS A 264 9.70 -13.06 0.79
N PHE A 265 9.75 -12.75 2.10
CA PHE A 265 10.01 -13.73 3.16
C PHE A 265 8.88 -14.77 3.22
N MET A 266 7.62 -14.33 3.29
CA MET A 266 6.43 -15.20 3.27
C MET A 266 6.42 -16.14 2.05
N TYR A 267 6.64 -15.59 0.85
CA TYR A 267 6.68 -16.38 -0.39
C TYR A 267 7.78 -17.45 -0.37
N ARG A 268 8.99 -17.09 0.09
CA ARG A 268 10.10 -18.05 0.23
C ARG A 268 9.79 -19.14 1.26
N PHE A 269 9.14 -18.80 2.37
CA PHE A 269 8.72 -19.77 3.39
C PHE A 269 7.67 -20.74 2.86
N ILE A 270 6.61 -20.24 2.22
CA ILE A 270 5.55 -21.07 1.60
C ILE A 270 6.15 -21.99 0.53
N ARG A 271 7.09 -21.50 -0.29
CA ARG A 271 7.80 -22.32 -1.27
C ARG A 271 8.64 -23.40 -0.59
N ALA A 272 9.39 -23.07 0.45
CA ALA A 272 10.18 -24.03 1.22
C ALA A 272 9.33 -25.13 1.87
N LEU A 273 8.14 -24.79 2.40
CA LEU A 273 7.17 -25.77 2.90
C LEU A 273 6.68 -26.72 1.79
N ARG A 274 6.28 -26.16 0.63
CA ARG A 274 5.78 -26.94 -0.52
C ARG A 274 6.85 -27.86 -1.09
N ASP A 275 8.06 -27.34 -1.25
CA ASP A 275 9.21 -28.05 -1.83
C ASP A 275 9.90 -28.97 -0.77
N LYS A 276 9.32 -29.07 0.45
CA LYS A 276 9.81 -29.81 1.63
C LYS A 276 11.23 -29.48 2.07
N ASN A 277 11.71 -28.29 1.75
CA ASN A 277 13.06 -27.83 1.98
C ASN A 277 13.11 -26.68 3.01
N THR A 278 12.62 -26.96 4.22
CA THR A 278 12.58 -26.00 5.33
C THR A 278 13.92 -25.82 6.05
N VAL A 279 14.86 -26.75 5.86
CA VAL A 279 16.22 -26.66 6.43
C VAL A 279 17.01 -25.59 5.68
N ASP A 280 17.13 -25.69 4.36
CA ASP A 280 17.85 -24.69 3.56
C ASP A 280 17.26 -23.29 3.72
N PHE A 281 15.93 -23.17 3.86
CA PHE A 281 15.29 -21.89 4.20
C PHE A 281 15.82 -21.31 5.52
N LYS A 282 15.88 -22.13 6.58
CA LYS A 282 16.37 -21.69 7.89
C LYS A 282 17.84 -21.31 7.82
N ASP A 283 18.67 -22.10 7.16
CA ASP A 283 20.09 -21.81 7.03
C ASP A 283 20.34 -20.53 6.20
N GLN A 284 19.58 -20.30 5.12
CA GLN A 284 19.64 -19.07 4.32
C GLN A 284 19.36 -17.79 5.13
N PHE A 285 18.40 -17.82 6.06
CA PHE A 285 18.02 -16.63 6.84
C PHE A 285 18.71 -16.53 8.21
N ARG A 286 19.24 -17.62 8.76
CA ARG A 286 19.86 -17.66 10.10
C ARG A 286 21.39 -17.68 10.09
N SER A 287 22.02 -17.77 8.93
CA SER A 287 23.48 -17.68 8.77
C SER A 287 24.01 -16.23 8.62
N VAL A 288 23.12 -15.25 8.48
CA VAL A 288 23.48 -13.87 8.11
C VAL A 288 24.03 -13.01 9.26
N ASP A 289 24.85 -12.02 8.93
CA ASP A 289 25.33 -11.01 9.88
C ASP A 289 24.33 -9.83 10.05
N VAL A 290 23.48 -9.61 9.05
CA VAL A 290 22.40 -8.61 9.03
C VAL A 290 21.18 -9.14 8.26
N LEU A 291 20.02 -9.18 8.93
CA LEU A 291 18.71 -9.42 8.29
C LEU A 291 17.88 -8.12 8.28
N MET A 292 17.40 -7.75 7.10
CA MET A 292 16.61 -6.54 6.89
C MET A 292 15.26 -6.86 6.23
N VAL A 293 14.16 -6.63 6.94
CA VAL A 293 12.79 -6.95 6.48
C VAL A 293 11.94 -5.68 6.33
N ASP A 294 11.63 -5.30 5.10
CA ASP A 294 10.81 -4.12 4.77
C ASP A 294 9.31 -4.45 4.83
N ASP A 295 8.49 -3.51 5.31
CA ASP A 295 7.03 -3.56 5.39
C ASP A 295 6.46 -4.83 6.08
N VAL A 296 6.79 -5.03 7.37
CA VAL A 296 6.35 -6.19 8.17
C VAL A 296 4.82 -6.33 8.32
N GLN A 297 4.05 -5.27 8.08
CA GLN A 297 2.59 -5.34 8.05
C GLN A 297 2.04 -6.33 6.99
N PHE A 298 2.82 -6.72 5.97
CA PHE A 298 2.39 -7.72 4.98
C PHE A 298 2.29 -9.16 5.52
N ILE A 299 2.79 -9.45 6.74
CA ILE A 299 2.58 -10.75 7.42
C ILE A 299 1.47 -10.71 8.49
N SER A 300 0.72 -9.61 8.62
CA SER A 300 -0.49 -9.55 9.45
C SER A 300 -1.53 -10.60 9.02
N GLY A 301 -2.07 -11.34 10.00
CA GLY A 301 -3.00 -12.45 9.77
C GLY A 301 -2.40 -13.65 9.00
N LYS A 302 -1.07 -13.86 9.11
CA LYS A 302 -0.32 -14.97 8.49
C LYS A 302 0.42 -15.80 9.54
N ASP A 303 -0.32 -16.39 10.46
CA ASP A 303 0.15 -17.06 11.69
C ASP A 303 1.42 -17.90 11.49
N SER A 304 1.42 -18.84 10.53
CA SER A 304 2.59 -19.71 10.26
C SER A 304 3.83 -18.96 9.79
N THR A 305 3.66 -17.83 9.12
CA THR A 305 4.77 -16.97 8.67
C THR A 305 5.25 -16.07 9.79
N GLN A 306 4.35 -15.57 10.66
CA GLN A 306 4.73 -14.84 11.87
C GLN A 306 5.51 -15.73 12.83
N GLU A 307 5.11 -17.00 12.98
CA GLU A 307 5.81 -17.98 13.80
C GLU A 307 7.23 -18.29 13.27
N GLU A 308 7.40 -18.58 11.98
CA GLU A 308 8.74 -18.80 11.43
C GLU A 308 9.60 -17.53 11.44
N PHE A 309 9.00 -16.34 11.24
CA PHE A 309 9.71 -15.07 11.41
C PHE A 309 10.14 -14.86 12.87
N PHE A 310 9.28 -15.15 13.85
CA PHE A 310 9.61 -15.10 15.28
C PHE A 310 10.74 -16.07 15.64
N HIS A 311 10.73 -17.31 15.10
CA HIS A 311 11.82 -18.26 15.32
C HIS A 311 13.15 -17.82 14.67
N THR A 312 13.09 -17.27 13.46
CA THR A 312 14.27 -16.72 12.77
C THR A 312 14.82 -15.49 13.49
N PHE A 313 13.94 -14.61 13.99
CA PHE A 313 14.28 -13.45 14.80
C PHE A 313 15.03 -13.87 16.06
N ASN A 314 14.48 -14.78 16.87
CA ASN A 314 15.13 -15.21 18.11
C ASN A 314 16.51 -15.85 17.83
N ALA A 315 16.60 -16.73 16.83
CA ALA A 315 17.87 -17.37 16.47
C ALA A 315 18.97 -16.36 16.08
N LEU A 316 18.61 -15.28 15.37
CA LEU A 316 19.54 -14.22 15.01
C LEU A 316 19.92 -13.35 16.22
N VAL A 317 18.96 -13.02 17.11
CA VAL A 317 19.24 -12.27 18.36
C VAL A 317 20.18 -13.05 19.27
N ASP A 318 19.93 -14.35 19.48
CA ASP A 318 20.74 -15.21 20.35
C ASP A 318 22.18 -15.39 19.82
N GLN A 319 22.38 -15.27 18.51
CA GLN A 319 23.68 -15.25 17.84
C GLN A 319 24.33 -13.85 17.77
N GLY A 320 23.69 -12.80 18.29
CA GLY A 320 24.20 -11.42 18.21
C GLY A 320 24.20 -10.83 16.80
N ARG A 321 23.34 -11.33 15.90
CA ARG A 321 23.19 -10.82 14.52
C ARG A 321 22.24 -9.64 14.47
N GLN A 322 22.48 -8.69 13.57
CA GLN A 322 21.66 -7.48 13.48
C GLN A 322 20.33 -7.76 12.78
N ILE A 323 19.23 -7.33 13.37
CA ILE A 323 17.91 -7.30 12.75
C ILE A 323 17.48 -5.85 12.53
N ILE A 324 16.93 -5.57 11.36
CA ILE A 324 16.34 -4.28 10.97
C ILE A 324 14.98 -4.57 10.35
N VAL A 325 13.93 -3.90 10.83
CA VAL A 325 12.55 -4.08 10.37
C VAL A 325 11.95 -2.72 10.03
N SER A 326 11.08 -2.66 9.03
CA SER A 326 10.22 -1.50 8.81
C SER A 326 8.72 -1.82 8.87
N ALA A 327 7.92 -0.80 9.15
CA ALA A 327 6.47 -0.87 9.17
C ALA A 327 5.79 0.44 8.76
N ASP A 328 4.50 0.41 8.43
CA ASP A 328 3.68 1.62 8.31
C ASP A 328 3.26 2.21 9.67
N LYS A 329 3.11 1.37 10.70
CA LYS A 329 2.68 1.71 12.06
C LYS A 329 3.71 1.32 13.14
N SER A 330 3.51 1.78 14.38
CA SER A 330 4.36 1.39 15.51
C SER A 330 4.18 -0.10 15.86
N PRO A 331 5.11 -0.77 16.58
CA PRO A 331 4.95 -2.17 16.97
C PRO A 331 3.66 -2.45 17.74
N SER A 332 3.19 -1.50 18.55
CA SER A 332 1.96 -1.63 19.34
C SER A 332 0.69 -1.53 18.48
N ASP A 333 0.74 -0.74 17.41
CA ASP A 333 -0.38 -0.43 16.51
C ASP A 333 -0.47 -1.40 15.31
N LEU A 334 0.40 -2.41 15.24
CA LEU A 334 0.34 -3.47 14.24
C LEU A 334 -0.83 -4.43 14.52
N GLU A 335 -1.93 -4.23 13.78
CA GLU A 335 -3.09 -5.11 13.77
C GLU A 335 -2.74 -6.51 13.21
N ASP A 336 -3.39 -7.54 13.74
CA ASP A 336 -3.22 -8.96 13.39
C ASP A 336 -1.77 -9.49 13.41
N ILE A 337 -0.89 -8.89 14.24
CA ILE A 337 0.42 -9.44 14.61
C ILE A 337 0.38 -10.00 16.04
N GLU A 338 0.90 -11.22 16.23
CA GLU A 338 1.00 -11.87 17.54
C GLU A 338 1.70 -11.00 18.59
N GLU A 339 1.17 -11.00 19.82
CA GLU A 339 1.71 -10.22 20.95
C GLU A 339 3.19 -10.50 21.22
N ARG A 340 3.61 -11.77 21.14
CA ARG A 340 5.02 -12.18 21.30
C ARG A 340 5.94 -11.54 20.26
N LEU A 341 5.45 -11.35 19.03
CA LEU A 341 6.22 -10.73 17.95
C LEU A 341 6.21 -9.20 18.09
N ARG A 342 5.07 -8.57 18.41
CA ARG A 342 5.01 -7.12 18.72
C ARG A 342 5.95 -6.73 19.86
N SER A 343 5.99 -7.52 20.93
CA SER A 343 6.92 -7.33 22.04
C SER A 343 8.39 -7.40 21.62
N ARG A 344 8.76 -8.35 20.74
CA ARG A 344 10.12 -8.46 20.18
C ARG A 344 10.49 -7.33 19.23
N LEU A 345 9.55 -6.88 18.40
CA LEU A 345 9.75 -5.73 17.50
C LEU A 345 9.96 -4.43 18.30
N GLY A 346 9.29 -4.29 19.44
CA GLY A 346 9.44 -3.17 20.36
C GLY A 346 10.60 -3.25 21.37
N SER A 347 11.32 -4.37 21.47
CA SER A 347 12.35 -4.55 22.52
C SER A 347 13.71 -3.92 22.22
N GLY A 348 13.88 -3.34 21.03
CA GLY A 348 15.12 -2.70 20.57
C GLY A 348 14.99 -1.18 20.47
N LEU A 349 15.53 -0.61 19.40
CA LEU A 349 15.34 0.81 19.10
C LEU A 349 14.20 0.99 18.12
N VAL A 350 13.14 1.66 18.56
CA VAL A 350 11.99 2.06 17.74
C VAL A 350 12.18 3.52 17.33
N ALA A 351 12.17 3.79 16.03
CA ALA A 351 12.34 5.14 15.47
C ALA A 351 11.27 5.44 14.43
N ASP A 352 10.56 6.54 14.64
CA ASP A 352 9.57 7.09 13.72
C ASP A 352 10.19 7.97 12.64
N ILE A 353 9.50 8.02 11.50
CA ILE A 353 9.66 9.01 10.45
C ILE A 353 8.33 9.74 10.31
N HIS A 354 8.32 11.03 10.63
CA HIS A 354 7.12 11.85 10.56
C HIS A 354 6.86 12.39 9.15
N ALA A 355 5.65 12.92 8.93
CA ALA A 355 5.31 13.65 7.72
C ALA A 355 6.28 14.83 7.49
N THR A 356 6.61 15.08 6.22
CA THR A 356 7.58 16.12 5.86
C THR A 356 7.11 17.53 6.23
N THR A 357 8.03 18.38 6.68
CA THR A 357 7.76 19.82 6.74
C THR A 357 7.97 20.47 5.37
N TYR A 358 7.61 21.75 5.25
CA TYR A 358 7.84 22.52 4.03
C TYR A 358 9.34 22.59 3.68
N GLU A 359 10.18 22.87 4.68
CA GLU A 359 11.64 23.03 4.52
C GLU A 359 12.28 21.72 4.07
N LEU A 360 11.85 20.59 4.63
CA LEU A 360 12.33 19.27 4.22
C LEU A 360 11.90 18.94 2.77
N ARG A 361 10.67 19.30 2.35
CA ARG A 361 10.25 19.12 0.95
C ARG A 361 11.05 20.00 -0.01
N LEU A 362 11.33 21.25 0.38
CA LEU A 362 12.13 22.17 -0.43
C LEU A 362 13.56 21.62 -0.62
N GLY A 363 14.24 21.24 0.47
CA GLY A 363 15.57 20.63 0.39
C GLY A 363 15.63 19.30 -0.38
N ILE A 364 14.53 18.52 -0.37
CA ILE A 364 14.41 17.33 -1.25
C ILE A 364 14.34 17.74 -2.73
N LEU A 365 13.53 18.75 -3.08
CA LEU A 365 13.43 19.24 -4.47
C LEU A 365 14.77 19.80 -4.95
N GLU A 366 15.40 20.67 -4.16
CA GLU A 366 16.72 21.27 -4.45
C GLU A 366 17.76 20.17 -4.70
N SER A 367 17.95 19.26 -3.74
CA SER A 367 18.96 18.21 -3.85
C SER A 367 18.68 17.22 -4.98
N LYS A 368 17.42 17.06 -5.43
CA LYS A 368 17.07 16.25 -6.61
C LYS A 368 17.29 16.99 -7.93
N ALA A 369 17.01 18.29 -7.99
CA ALA A 369 17.27 19.14 -9.15
C ALA A 369 18.77 19.27 -9.42
N GLU A 370 19.56 19.54 -8.38
CA GLU A 370 21.04 19.56 -8.43
C GLU A 370 21.61 18.24 -8.95
N ARG A 371 21.16 17.10 -8.40
CA ARG A 371 21.63 15.77 -8.81
C ARG A 371 21.26 15.38 -10.26
N GLN A 372 20.22 15.98 -10.82
CA GLN A 372 19.86 15.82 -12.23
C GLN A 372 20.46 16.93 -13.13
N ASN A 373 21.19 17.88 -12.55
CA ASN A 373 21.77 19.05 -13.21
C ASN A 373 20.71 19.87 -13.98
N ILE A 374 19.59 20.18 -13.30
CA ILE A 374 18.44 20.90 -13.87
C ILE A 374 18.22 22.20 -13.11
N GLU A 375 18.19 23.31 -13.85
CA GLU A 375 17.78 24.61 -13.33
C GLU A 375 16.26 24.64 -13.14
N LEU A 376 15.83 24.46 -11.89
CA LEU A 376 14.43 24.53 -11.49
C LEU A 376 14.18 25.90 -10.82
N PRO A 377 13.33 26.78 -11.37
CA PRO A 377 13.11 28.10 -10.78
C PRO A 377 12.57 28.00 -9.35
N GLN A 378 13.10 28.83 -8.44
CA GLN A 378 12.74 28.82 -7.01
C GLN A 378 11.23 28.81 -6.78
N ARG A 379 10.47 29.68 -7.49
CA ARG A 379 9.00 29.73 -7.39
C ARG A 379 8.31 28.40 -7.71
N VAL A 380 8.87 27.60 -8.61
CA VAL A 380 8.36 26.25 -8.93
C VAL A 380 8.66 25.28 -7.79
N MET A 381 9.86 25.34 -7.20
CA MET A 381 10.19 24.52 -6.03
C MET A 381 9.29 24.85 -4.82
N GLU A 382 9.13 26.12 -4.52
CA GLU A 382 8.23 26.63 -3.47
C GLU A 382 6.78 26.21 -3.71
N PHE A 383 6.30 26.28 -4.97
CA PHE A 383 4.95 25.85 -5.35
C PHE A 383 4.75 24.34 -5.16
N LEU A 384 5.69 23.50 -5.63
CA LEU A 384 5.63 22.05 -5.46
C LEU A 384 5.67 21.66 -3.97
N ALA A 385 6.57 22.27 -3.19
CA ALA A 385 6.69 22.03 -1.75
C ALA A 385 5.48 22.52 -0.94
N HIS A 386 4.75 23.55 -1.40
CA HIS A 386 3.47 23.95 -0.82
C HIS A 386 2.32 23.03 -1.20
N LYS A 387 2.18 22.67 -2.49
CA LYS A 387 1.00 21.97 -3.00
C LYS A 387 1.05 20.46 -2.82
N ILE A 388 2.23 19.83 -2.79
CA ILE A 388 2.37 18.36 -2.73
C ILE A 388 2.88 17.97 -1.33
N THR A 389 1.95 17.79 -0.40
CA THR A 389 2.27 17.55 1.03
C THR A 389 2.06 16.11 1.48
N ALA A 390 1.58 15.21 0.62
CA ALA A 390 1.15 13.87 1.03
C ALA A 390 2.32 12.96 1.46
N ASN A 391 3.35 12.83 0.61
CA ASN A 391 4.57 12.05 0.88
C ASN A 391 5.68 12.40 -0.13
N VAL A 392 6.90 11.94 0.14
CA VAL A 392 8.08 12.22 -0.72
C VAL A 392 7.96 11.55 -2.09
N ARG A 393 7.32 10.37 -2.17
CA ARG A 393 7.17 9.63 -3.43
C ARG A 393 6.32 10.41 -4.45
N GLU A 394 5.23 11.05 -4.01
CA GLU A 394 4.42 11.93 -4.86
C GLU A 394 5.17 13.21 -5.24
N LEU A 395 5.91 13.82 -4.31
CA LEU A 395 6.73 15.01 -4.57
C LEU A 395 7.81 14.73 -5.64
N GLU A 396 8.54 13.63 -5.50
CA GLU A 396 9.52 13.18 -6.49
C GLU A 396 8.86 12.77 -7.82
N GLY A 397 7.71 12.10 -7.77
CA GLY A 397 6.95 11.73 -8.97
C GLY A 397 6.51 12.94 -9.78
N ALA A 398 6.04 14.00 -9.11
CA ALA A 398 5.68 15.27 -9.72
C ALA A 398 6.90 16.00 -10.31
N LEU A 399 7.99 16.10 -9.55
CA LEU A 399 9.24 16.69 -10.03
C LEU A 399 9.74 15.97 -11.30
N ASN A 400 9.81 14.64 -11.26
CA ASN A 400 10.23 13.82 -12.41
C ASN A 400 9.30 14.02 -13.63
N ARG A 401 7.99 14.21 -13.43
CA ARG A 401 7.05 14.47 -14.53
C ARG A 401 7.26 15.85 -15.16
N VAL A 402 7.47 16.89 -14.35
CA VAL A 402 7.80 18.25 -14.80
C VAL A 402 9.10 18.25 -15.60
N ILE A 403 10.14 17.58 -15.09
CA ILE A 403 11.44 17.40 -15.74
C ILE A 403 11.30 16.67 -17.08
N ALA A 404 10.62 15.52 -17.09
CA ALA A 404 10.42 14.74 -18.32
C ALA A 404 9.66 15.53 -19.38
N HIS A 405 8.63 16.28 -18.99
CA HIS A 405 7.88 17.13 -19.92
C HIS A 405 8.75 18.27 -20.49
N ALA A 406 9.54 18.95 -19.65
CA ALA A 406 10.48 19.98 -20.11
C ALA A 406 11.49 19.44 -21.14
N GLN A 407 12.09 18.29 -20.85
CA GLN A 407 13.08 17.64 -21.73
C GLN A 407 12.48 17.10 -23.03
N LEU A 408 11.27 16.51 -22.99
CA LEU A 408 10.63 15.90 -24.17
C LEU A 408 9.95 16.94 -25.09
N VAL A 409 9.39 18.01 -24.52
CA VAL A 409 8.68 19.05 -25.29
C VAL A 409 9.59 20.25 -25.61
N GLY A 410 10.77 20.33 -25.00
CA GLY A 410 11.72 21.42 -25.23
C GLY A 410 11.24 22.78 -24.69
N ARG A 411 10.51 22.76 -23.57
CA ARG A 411 10.00 23.99 -22.90
C ARG A 411 10.74 24.23 -21.59
N GLU A 412 11.00 25.50 -21.30
CA GLU A 412 11.49 25.94 -19.99
C GLU A 412 10.49 25.61 -18.87
N ILE A 413 11.00 25.40 -17.65
CA ILE A 413 10.16 25.04 -16.51
C ILE A 413 9.50 26.29 -15.91
N SER A 414 8.24 26.54 -16.29
CA SER A 414 7.42 27.63 -15.74
C SER A 414 6.33 27.13 -14.81
N LEU A 415 5.78 28.01 -13.96
CA LEU A 415 4.62 27.68 -13.11
C LEU A 415 3.39 27.27 -13.93
N GLU A 416 3.18 27.88 -15.09
CA GLU A 416 2.09 27.55 -16.02
C GLU A 416 2.24 26.11 -16.53
N MET A 417 3.42 25.73 -17.02
CA MET A 417 3.69 24.35 -17.45
C MET A 417 3.49 23.33 -16.32
N VAL A 418 3.90 23.68 -15.09
CA VAL A 418 3.75 22.82 -13.92
C VAL A 418 2.27 22.63 -13.55
N GLN A 419 1.45 23.66 -13.67
CA GLN A 419 0.01 23.58 -13.44
C GLN A 419 -0.69 22.70 -14.47
N ASP A 420 -0.34 22.83 -15.76
CA ASP A 420 -0.87 21.99 -16.84
C ASP A 420 -0.47 20.51 -16.66
N VAL A 421 0.82 20.24 -16.42
CA VAL A 421 1.39 18.88 -16.35
C VAL A 421 1.00 18.11 -15.09
N LEU A 422 0.70 18.82 -13.99
CA LEU A 422 0.35 18.22 -12.70
C LEU A 422 -1.11 18.42 -12.29
N HIS A 423 -1.99 18.86 -13.19
CA HIS A 423 -3.39 19.15 -12.87
C HIS A 423 -4.14 18.00 -12.14
N ASP A 424 -3.84 16.74 -12.46
CA ASP A 424 -4.32 15.54 -11.74
C ASP A 424 -3.75 15.42 -10.32
N VAL A 425 -2.43 15.58 -10.16
CA VAL A 425 -1.72 15.49 -8.87
C VAL A 425 -2.12 16.64 -7.95
N LEU A 426 -2.23 17.85 -8.49
CA LEU A 426 -2.63 19.06 -7.76
C LEU A 426 -4.09 18.95 -7.30
N ARG A 427 -5.02 18.41 -8.11
CA ARG A 427 -6.39 18.11 -7.66
C ARG A 427 -6.47 16.98 -6.64
N ALA A 428 -5.51 16.06 -6.63
CA ALA A 428 -5.42 15.02 -5.60
C ALA A 428 -4.81 15.55 -4.29
N SER A 429 -3.93 16.56 -4.38
CA SER A 429 -3.22 17.17 -3.25
C SER A 429 -3.91 18.42 -2.68
N GLU A 430 -4.87 19.01 -3.41
CA GLU A 430 -5.88 19.93 -2.86
C GLU A 430 -6.56 19.27 -1.66
N ARG A 431 -6.25 19.79 -0.47
CA ARG A 431 -6.76 19.27 0.80
C ARG A 431 -8.28 19.19 0.75
N ARG A 432 -8.80 17.96 0.68
CA ARG A 432 -10.19 17.70 1.06
C ARG A 432 -10.30 17.91 2.56
N VAL A 433 -10.77 19.09 2.94
CA VAL A 433 -11.05 19.46 4.33
C VAL A 433 -11.90 18.36 4.95
N SER A 434 -11.49 17.82 6.09
CA SER A 434 -12.26 16.76 6.76
C SER A 434 -13.43 17.34 7.55
N ILE A 435 -14.53 16.59 7.70
CA ILE A 435 -15.66 17.05 8.53
C ILE A 435 -15.21 17.25 9.99
N GLU A 436 -14.30 16.42 10.46
CA GLU A 436 -13.67 16.49 11.78
C GLU A 436 -12.87 17.79 11.98
N GLU A 437 -12.11 18.22 10.96
CA GLU A 437 -11.35 19.47 10.96
C GLU A 437 -12.28 20.70 10.93
N ILE A 438 -13.34 20.66 10.12
CA ILE A 438 -14.40 21.68 10.10
C ILE A 438 -15.06 21.76 11.49
N GLN A 439 -15.44 20.63 12.08
CA GLN A 439 -16.01 20.59 13.43
C GLN A 439 -15.07 21.18 14.48
N LYS A 440 -13.76 20.88 14.40
CA LYS A 440 -12.76 21.43 15.31
C LYS A 440 -12.61 22.93 15.16
N LYS A 441 -12.45 23.44 13.94
CA LYS A 441 -12.26 24.88 13.66
C LYS A 441 -13.49 25.72 13.98
N VAL A 442 -14.68 25.23 13.65
CA VAL A 442 -15.93 25.93 14.00
C VAL A 442 -16.19 25.88 15.51
N ALA A 443 -15.81 24.79 16.20
CA ALA A 443 -15.91 24.73 17.66
C ALA A 443 -14.94 25.71 18.36
N GLU A 444 -13.70 25.80 17.85
CA GLU A 444 -12.67 26.74 18.30
C GLU A 444 -13.13 28.20 18.13
N HIS A 445 -13.59 28.58 16.93
CA HIS A 445 -14.05 29.94 16.61
C HIS A 445 -15.23 30.41 17.47
N PHE A 446 -16.26 29.57 17.61
CA PHE A 446 -17.45 29.91 18.41
C PHE A 446 -17.32 29.56 19.90
N ASN A 447 -16.12 29.17 20.37
CA ASN A 447 -15.82 28.80 21.76
C ASN A 447 -16.80 27.77 22.37
N ILE A 448 -17.05 26.68 21.63
CA ILE A 448 -17.82 25.52 22.09
C ILE A 448 -16.98 24.24 22.07
N LYS A 449 -17.43 23.16 22.71
CA LYS A 449 -16.71 21.87 22.66
C LYS A 449 -17.04 21.12 21.37
N VAL A 450 -16.11 20.35 20.81
CA VAL A 450 -16.38 19.49 19.63
C VAL A 450 -17.47 18.44 19.94
N SER A 451 -17.60 18.01 21.19
CA SER A 451 -18.72 17.17 21.65
C SER A 451 -20.10 17.84 21.48
N ASP A 452 -20.18 19.17 21.51
CA ASP A 452 -21.42 19.90 21.25
C ASP A 452 -21.86 19.86 19.78
N MET A 453 -20.96 19.55 18.83
CA MET A 453 -21.36 19.26 17.45
C MET A 453 -22.27 18.01 17.37
N HIS A 454 -22.08 17.07 18.30
CA HIS A 454 -22.81 15.82 18.39
C HIS A 454 -24.04 15.91 19.31
N SER A 455 -24.07 16.84 20.27
CA SER A 455 -25.13 16.92 21.30
C SER A 455 -26.53 17.24 20.73
N ALA A 456 -27.60 16.75 21.36
CA ALA A 456 -28.98 17.06 20.97
C ALA A 456 -29.43 18.51 21.29
N ARG A 457 -28.57 19.31 21.93
CA ARG A 457 -28.88 20.66 22.44
C ARG A 457 -29.28 21.61 21.30
N ARG A 458 -30.40 22.33 21.50
CA ARG A 458 -31.02 23.26 20.52
C ARG A 458 -30.78 24.75 20.82
N ALA A 459 -30.11 25.10 21.92
CA ALA A 459 -29.81 26.49 22.26
C ALA A 459 -29.00 27.18 21.15
N ARG A 460 -29.34 28.43 20.79
CA ARG A 460 -28.76 29.15 19.62
C ARG A 460 -27.23 29.17 19.63
N ALA A 461 -26.62 29.41 20.78
CA ALA A 461 -25.16 29.42 20.98
C ALA A 461 -24.45 28.10 20.61
N VAL A 462 -25.16 26.98 20.51
CA VAL A 462 -24.63 25.67 20.12
C VAL A 462 -25.20 25.22 18.77
N ALA A 463 -26.48 25.48 18.52
CA ALA A 463 -27.14 25.12 17.27
C ALA A 463 -26.61 25.92 16.07
N ARG A 464 -26.28 27.21 16.23
CA ARG A 464 -25.76 28.06 15.16
C ARG A 464 -24.36 27.59 14.70
N PRO A 465 -23.33 27.43 15.58
CA PRO A 465 -22.03 26.90 15.15
C PRO A 465 -22.15 25.54 14.48
N ARG A 466 -23.00 24.64 15.01
CA ARG A 466 -23.24 23.33 14.41
C ARG A 466 -23.83 23.41 12.99
N GLN A 467 -24.74 24.35 12.75
CA GLN A 467 -25.28 24.61 11.41
C GLN A 467 -24.22 25.18 10.46
N VAL A 468 -23.36 26.09 10.94
CA VAL A 468 -22.20 26.60 10.17
C VAL A 468 -21.26 25.45 9.80
N ALA A 469 -20.94 24.56 10.75
CA ALA A 469 -20.11 23.39 10.48
C ALA A 469 -20.74 22.43 9.46
N MET A 470 -22.06 22.21 9.50
CA MET A 470 -22.79 21.44 8.48
C MET A 470 -22.78 22.10 7.10
N TYR A 471 -22.95 23.42 7.06
CA TYR A 471 -22.88 24.21 5.81
C TYR A 471 -21.48 24.12 5.18
N LEU A 472 -20.43 24.43 5.96
CA LEU A 472 -19.03 24.31 5.50
C LEU A 472 -18.70 22.86 5.10
N SER A 473 -19.20 21.86 5.84
CA SER A 473 -19.06 20.45 5.45
C SER A 473 -19.70 20.11 4.10
N LYS A 474 -20.78 20.81 3.72
CA LYS A 474 -21.43 20.61 2.42
C LYS A 474 -20.75 21.36 1.26
N GLN A 475 -20.07 22.46 1.57
CA GLN A 475 -19.34 23.30 0.61
C GLN A 475 -17.91 22.80 0.34
N LEU A 476 -17.17 22.41 1.39
CA LEU A 476 -15.73 22.14 1.34
C LEU A 476 -15.37 20.65 1.26
N THR A 477 -16.37 19.75 1.21
CA THR A 477 -16.14 18.30 1.19
C THR A 477 -17.02 17.61 0.15
N THR A 478 -16.59 16.43 -0.29
CA THR A 478 -17.33 15.59 -1.25
C THR A 478 -18.45 14.76 -0.60
N HIS A 479 -18.74 14.94 0.70
CA HIS A 479 -19.71 14.11 1.41
C HIS A 479 -21.16 14.43 1.06
N SER A 480 -21.97 13.38 1.04
CA SER A 480 -23.43 13.45 0.89
C SER A 480 -24.11 13.93 2.17
N LEU A 481 -25.32 14.51 2.06
CA LEU A 481 -26.10 14.97 3.22
C LEU A 481 -26.32 13.87 4.29
N PRO A 482 -26.56 12.59 3.97
CA PRO A 482 -26.63 11.51 4.96
C PRO A 482 -25.28 11.15 5.63
N GLU A 483 -24.15 11.37 4.96
CA GLU A 483 -22.81 11.15 5.54
C GLU A 483 -22.44 12.28 6.51
N ILE A 484 -22.69 13.52 6.10
CA ILE A 484 -22.58 14.69 6.98
C ILE A 484 -23.47 14.47 8.21
N GLY A 485 -24.74 14.10 8.02
CA GLY A 485 -25.68 13.82 9.11
C GLY A 485 -25.15 12.79 10.12
N ARG A 486 -24.62 11.66 9.64
CA ARG A 486 -23.94 10.65 10.47
C ARG A 486 -22.79 11.23 11.29
N LYS A 487 -21.90 12.02 10.68
CA LYS A 487 -20.75 12.68 11.33
C LYS A 487 -21.14 13.78 12.31
N PHE A 488 -22.37 14.29 12.28
CA PHE A 488 -22.93 15.18 13.30
C PHE A 488 -23.88 14.42 14.22
N GLY A 489 -23.42 13.34 14.86
CA GLY A 489 -24.18 12.61 15.89
C GLY A 489 -25.41 11.88 15.37
N GLY A 490 -25.32 11.24 14.19
CA GLY A 490 -26.40 10.37 13.68
C GLY A 490 -27.66 11.10 13.21
N ARG A 491 -27.53 12.33 12.71
CA ARG A 491 -28.67 13.15 12.26
C ARG A 491 -29.16 12.79 10.86
N ASP A 492 -30.45 12.98 10.63
CA ASP A 492 -31.07 12.83 9.32
C ASP A 492 -30.56 13.84 8.30
N HIS A 493 -30.51 13.43 7.03
CA HIS A 493 -30.11 14.26 5.90
C HIS A 493 -30.96 15.54 5.76
N THR A 494 -32.24 15.48 6.16
CA THR A 494 -33.15 16.64 6.21
C THR A 494 -32.67 17.70 7.20
N THR A 495 -32.13 17.28 8.35
CA THR A 495 -31.56 18.22 9.34
C THR A 495 -30.36 18.97 8.77
N VAL A 496 -29.51 18.30 7.99
CA VAL A 496 -28.39 18.93 7.29
C VAL A 496 -28.88 19.88 6.20
N MET A 497 -29.90 19.49 5.42
CA MET A 497 -30.51 20.35 4.39
C MET A 497 -31.12 21.63 5.00
N HIS A 498 -31.83 21.51 6.13
CA HIS A 498 -32.37 22.67 6.85
C HIS A 498 -31.26 23.55 7.44
N ALA A 499 -30.16 22.95 7.92
CA ALA A 499 -29.00 23.70 8.39
C ALA A 499 -28.35 24.52 7.26
N VAL A 500 -28.10 23.90 6.11
CA VAL A 500 -27.51 24.54 4.92
C VAL A 500 -28.36 25.74 4.49
N ARG A 501 -29.66 25.53 4.20
CA ARG A 501 -30.57 26.63 3.78
C ARG A 501 -30.63 27.76 4.80
N LYS A 502 -30.69 27.43 6.10
CA LYS A 502 -30.77 28.45 7.15
C LYS A 502 -29.48 29.27 7.26
N ILE A 503 -28.32 28.71 6.94
CA ILE A 503 -27.06 29.47 6.87
C ILE A 503 -26.99 30.29 5.58
N GLU A 504 -27.41 29.76 4.43
CA GLU A 504 -27.50 30.50 3.16
C GLU A 504 -28.38 31.75 3.28
N GLU A 505 -29.57 31.64 3.88
CA GLU A 505 -30.45 32.78 4.18
C GLU A 505 -29.75 33.84 5.05
N LEU A 506 -28.99 33.42 6.06
CA LEU A 506 -28.39 34.33 7.04
C LEU A 506 -27.07 34.94 6.56
N HIS A 507 -26.35 34.25 5.68
CA HIS A 507 -25.18 34.80 5.00
C HIS A 507 -25.52 36.07 4.19
N VAL A 508 -26.78 36.21 3.76
CA VAL A 508 -27.29 37.42 3.09
C VAL A 508 -27.82 38.46 4.10
N SER A 509 -28.44 38.03 5.21
CA SER A 509 -29.14 38.94 6.13
C SER A 509 -28.37 39.35 7.41
N ASP A 510 -27.27 38.68 7.73
CA ASP A 510 -26.52 38.84 8.99
C ASP A 510 -25.02 39.04 8.66
N PRO A 511 -24.55 40.29 8.49
CA PRO A 511 -23.18 40.57 8.06
C PRO A 511 -22.11 40.01 8.99
N SER A 512 -22.36 39.99 10.31
CA SER A 512 -21.40 39.45 11.28
C SER A 512 -21.24 37.94 11.11
N LEU A 513 -22.33 37.21 10.83
CA LEU A 513 -22.25 35.79 10.53
C LEU A 513 -21.60 35.51 9.17
N SER A 514 -21.75 36.40 8.19
CA SER A 514 -21.02 36.30 6.91
C SER A 514 -19.51 36.41 7.13
N GLU A 515 -19.04 37.40 7.89
CA GLU A 515 -17.63 37.56 8.23
C GLU A 515 -17.05 36.34 8.96
N ASP A 516 -17.80 35.77 9.92
CA ASP A 516 -17.44 34.52 10.60
C ASP A 516 -17.26 33.36 9.60
N ILE A 517 -18.20 33.20 8.65
CA ILE A 517 -18.18 32.13 7.65
C ILE A 517 -17.02 32.30 6.67
N ASP A 518 -16.76 33.52 6.20
CA ASP A 518 -15.68 33.82 5.26
C ASP A 518 -14.29 33.73 5.91
N LEU A 519 -14.18 34.03 7.21
CA LEU A 519 -12.97 33.75 7.99
C LEU A 519 -12.75 32.25 8.15
N LEU A 520 -13.77 31.50 8.59
CA LEU A 520 -13.70 30.06 8.76
C LEU A 520 -13.38 29.34 7.45
N ARG A 521 -13.98 29.75 6.33
CA ARG A 521 -13.70 29.23 4.99
C ARG A 521 -12.21 29.39 4.65
N ARG A 522 -11.66 30.61 4.76
CA ARG A 522 -10.23 30.86 4.51
C ARG A 522 -9.32 30.03 5.42
N MET A 523 -9.66 29.91 6.71
CA MET A 523 -8.90 29.08 7.66
C MET A 523 -8.94 27.56 7.37
N LEU A 524 -9.89 27.10 6.56
CA LEU A 524 -10.07 25.70 6.18
C LEU A 524 -9.52 25.39 4.78
N GLU A 525 -9.59 26.35 3.84
CA GLU A 525 -9.09 26.22 2.48
C GLU A 525 -7.56 26.39 2.39
N GLY A 526 -6.94 27.20 3.27
CA GLY A 526 -5.48 27.29 3.46
C GLY A 526 -4.84 28.51 2.80
#